data_AF-A0A968I1R6-F1
#
_entry.id   AF-A0A968I1R6-F1
#
_cell.length_a   1.000
_cell.length_b   1.000
_cell.length_c   1.000
_cell.angle_alpha   90.00
_cell.angle_beta   90.00
_cell.angle_gamma   90.00
#
_symmetry.space_group_name_H-M   'P 1'
#
loop_
_entity.id
_entity.type
_entity.pdbx_description
1 polymer ?
#
loop_
_entity_poly.entity_id
_entity_poly.type
_entity_poly.pdbx_seq_one_letter_code
_entity_poly.pdbx_strand_id
1 'polypeptide(L)'
;MGGFSESDQARIARDFFRAEIKNIDAASSSAIKIAASALQRETRKQLRANFKKGPGSSGSFHRAVKIKNLPSKAGLGPAAYVSLGVPFMRIFEEGGTVRGRSGNLIILLPEGERMGFRRITKGNPWPRVWQRISKAAFVMAKSDGSLVLYRGVPIYKIQLQVQLPKKISFYKLAEEIGNQIFSEIRNLLDGS
;
A
#
# COMPACT_ATOMS: atom_id res chain seq x y z
N MET A 1 -28.86 59.59 3.39
CA MET A 1 -28.52 58.15 3.49
C MET A 1 -27.78 57.78 2.21
N GLY A 2 -26.46 57.64 2.27
CA GLY A 2 -25.65 57.31 1.09
C GLY A 2 -25.79 55.81 0.78
N GLY A 3 -26.48 55.48 -0.31
CA GLY A 3 -26.53 54.12 -0.83
C GLY A 3 -25.18 53.76 -1.47
N PHE A 4 -24.76 52.50 -1.31
CA PHE A 4 -23.56 51.98 -1.97
C PHE A 4 -23.68 52.16 -3.49
N SER A 5 -22.62 52.70 -4.12
CA SER A 5 -22.53 52.77 -5.58
C SER A 5 -22.57 51.37 -6.19
N GLU A 6 -22.97 51.25 -7.45
CA GLU A 6 -22.99 49.97 -8.18
C GLU A 6 -21.60 49.30 -8.19
N SER A 7 -20.53 50.10 -8.21
CA SER A 7 -19.15 49.62 -8.05
C SER A 7 -18.81 49.10 -6.65
N ASP A 8 -19.39 49.68 -5.59
CA ASP A 8 -19.19 49.20 -4.23
C ASP A 8 -19.95 47.89 -3.98
N GLN A 9 -21.16 47.76 -4.53
CA GLN A 9 -21.93 46.51 -4.48
C GLN A 9 -21.20 45.38 -5.21
N ALA A 10 -20.64 45.65 -6.40
CA ALA A 10 -19.84 44.68 -7.14
C ALA A 10 -18.54 44.28 -6.42
N ARG A 11 -17.88 45.21 -5.71
CA ARG A 11 -16.70 44.91 -4.89
C ARG A 11 -17.06 44.03 -3.69
N ILE A 12 -18.10 44.38 -2.94
CA ILE A 12 -18.55 43.62 -1.77
C ILE A 12 -18.98 42.21 -2.17
N ALA A 13 -19.72 42.05 -3.28
CA ALA A 13 -20.09 40.74 -3.80
C ALA A 13 -18.84 39.92 -4.17
N ARG A 14 -17.86 40.51 -4.88
CA ARG A 14 -16.60 39.82 -5.21
C ARG A 14 -15.82 39.41 -3.97
N ASP A 15 -15.73 40.26 -2.96
CA ASP A 15 -15.00 39.98 -1.73
C ASP A 15 -15.71 38.90 -0.89
N PHE A 16 -17.05 38.94 -0.84
CA PHE A 16 -17.87 37.88 -0.24
C PHE A 16 -17.66 36.53 -0.94
N PHE A 17 -17.77 36.47 -2.28
CA PHE A 17 -17.55 35.25 -3.03
C PHE A 17 -16.11 34.73 -2.88
N ARG A 18 -15.11 35.63 -2.82
CA ARG A 18 -13.72 35.24 -2.56
C ARG A 18 -13.53 34.65 -1.17
N ALA A 19 -14.18 35.20 -0.16
CA ALA A 19 -14.14 34.68 1.21
C ALA A 19 -14.80 33.29 1.29
N GLU A 20 -15.96 33.14 0.66
CA GLU A 20 -16.69 31.87 0.62
C GLU A 20 -15.91 30.77 -0.11
N ILE A 21 -15.33 31.09 -1.27
CA ILE A 21 -14.44 30.17 -2.00
C ILE A 21 -13.24 29.76 -1.14
N LYS A 22 -12.65 30.71 -0.40
CA LYS A 22 -11.52 30.42 0.49
C LYS A 22 -11.92 29.49 1.64
N ASN A 23 -13.13 29.65 2.19
CA ASN A 23 -13.66 28.77 3.23
C ASN A 23 -13.92 27.36 2.70
N ILE A 24 -14.52 27.25 1.51
CA ILE A 24 -14.75 25.97 0.82
C ILE A 24 -13.41 25.27 0.52
N ASP A 25 -12.40 25.99 0.04
CA ASP A 25 -11.07 25.44 -0.23
C ASP A 25 -10.38 24.93 1.05
N ALA A 26 -10.52 25.66 2.16
CA ALA A 26 -9.97 25.26 3.46
C ALA A 26 -10.70 24.04 4.03
N ALA A 27 -12.03 24.01 3.98
CA ALA A 27 -12.86 22.88 4.38
C ALA A 27 -12.55 21.64 3.54
N SER A 28 -12.51 21.78 2.21
CA SER A 28 -12.15 20.73 1.26
C SER A 28 -10.75 20.17 1.52
N SER A 29 -9.77 21.05 1.70
CA SER A 29 -8.39 20.65 2.04
C SER A 29 -8.31 19.86 3.35
N SER A 30 -9.14 20.23 4.34
CA SER A 30 -9.16 19.57 5.64
C SER A 30 -9.84 18.21 5.56
N ALA A 31 -11.01 18.12 4.93
CA ALA A 31 -11.72 16.88 4.66
C ALA A 31 -10.85 15.86 3.89
N ILE A 32 -10.14 16.32 2.85
CA ILE A 32 -9.22 15.48 2.08
C ILE A 32 -8.06 14.96 2.94
N LYS A 33 -7.49 15.78 3.83
CA LYS A 33 -6.43 15.35 4.75
C LYS A 33 -6.94 14.32 5.77
N ILE A 34 -8.17 14.50 6.26
CA ILE A 34 -8.83 13.56 7.19
C ILE A 34 -9.04 12.21 6.48
N ALA A 35 -9.62 12.24 5.27
CA ALA A 35 -9.84 11.07 4.44
C ALA A 35 -8.53 10.33 4.12
N ALA A 36 -7.49 11.05 3.70
CA ALA A 36 -6.17 10.47 3.44
C ALA A 36 -5.55 9.83 4.70
N SER A 37 -5.76 10.43 5.87
CA SER A 37 -5.32 9.90 7.16
C SER A 37 -6.08 8.63 7.55
N ALA A 38 -7.40 8.61 7.33
CA ALA A 38 -8.23 7.43 7.53
C ALA A 38 -7.78 6.27 6.61
N LEU A 39 -7.62 6.54 5.32
CA LEU A 39 -7.13 5.57 4.33
C LEU A 39 -5.75 5.02 4.72
N GLN A 40 -4.82 5.89 5.13
CA GLN A 40 -3.50 5.46 5.60
C GLN A 40 -3.59 4.53 6.82
N ARG A 41 -4.41 4.88 7.83
CA ARG A 41 -4.56 4.07 9.05
C ARG A 41 -5.12 2.70 8.73
N GLU A 42 -6.20 2.64 7.95
CA GLU A 42 -6.89 1.39 7.65
C GLU A 42 -6.05 0.48 6.74
N THR A 43 -5.37 1.07 5.76
CA THR A 43 -4.37 0.35 4.95
C THR A 43 -3.27 -0.25 5.83
N ARG A 44 -2.74 0.51 6.81
CA ARG A 44 -1.73 -0.01 7.76
C ARG A 44 -2.28 -1.14 8.62
N LYS A 45 -3.55 -1.09 9.05
CA LYS A 45 -4.18 -2.19 9.79
C LYS A 45 -4.24 -3.46 8.94
N GLN A 46 -4.71 -3.37 7.70
CA GLN A 46 -4.72 -4.50 6.77
C GLN A 46 -3.32 -5.08 6.55
N LEU A 47 -2.29 -4.23 6.41
CA LEU A 47 -0.91 -4.70 6.26
C LEU A 47 -0.42 -5.46 7.49
N ARG A 48 -0.73 -4.97 8.70
CA ARG A 48 -0.32 -5.63 9.96
C ARG A 48 -1.04 -6.96 10.18
N ALA A 49 -2.34 -7.02 9.85
CA ALA A 49 -3.15 -8.23 9.99
C ALA A 49 -2.71 -9.33 8.99
N ASN A 50 -2.42 -8.94 7.74
CA ASN A 50 -2.21 -9.92 6.66
C ASN A 50 -0.74 -10.29 6.40
N PHE A 51 0.21 -9.50 6.91
CA PHE A 51 1.64 -9.70 6.68
C PHE A 51 2.43 -9.70 8.00
N LYS A 52 2.93 -10.88 8.35
CA LYS A 52 3.80 -11.06 9.52
C LYS A 52 5.09 -10.26 9.37
N LYS A 53 5.54 -9.70 10.49
CA LYS A 53 6.86 -9.08 10.60
C LYS A 53 7.93 -10.19 10.50
N GLY A 54 8.91 -10.03 9.62
CA GLY A 54 10.02 -10.98 9.52
C GLY A 54 10.93 -10.90 10.75
N PRO A 55 11.66 -11.99 11.07
CA PRO A 55 12.69 -11.98 12.12
C PRO A 55 13.71 -10.86 11.86
N GLY A 56 14.00 -10.02 12.85
CA GLY A 56 14.95 -8.90 12.73
C GLY A 56 14.47 -7.71 11.87
N SER A 57 13.21 -7.69 11.41
CA SER A 57 12.69 -6.54 10.67
C SER A 57 12.50 -5.33 11.59
N SER A 58 12.83 -4.12 11.11
CA SER A 58 12.55 -2.86 11.80
C SER A 58 11.10 -2.38 11.68
N GLY A 59 10.22 -3.15 11.03
CA GLY A 59 8.82 -2.76 10.78
C GLY A 59 8.68 -1.61 9.77
N SER A 60 9.72 -1.31 8.98
CA SER A 60 9.68 -0.30 7.92
C SER A 60 8.58 -0.58 6.88
N PHE A 61 8.32 -1.86 6.58
CA PHE A 61 7.23 -2.30 5.69
C PHE A 61 5.86 -1.80 6.16
N HIS A 62 5.51 -1.97 7.43
CA HIS A 62 4.23 -1.50 7.97
C HIS A 62 4.14 0.03 8.09
N ARG A 63 5.28 0.73 7.94
CA ARG A 63 5.37 2.20 7.89
C ARG A 63 5.47 2.75 6.47
N ALA A 64 5.44 1.89 5.45
CA ALA A 64 5.64 2.29 4.05
C ALA A 64 4.44 3.03 3.42
N VAL A 65 3.30 3.12 4.10
CA VAL A 65 2.13 3.88 3.65
C VAL A 65 2.33 5.36 3.96
N LYS A 66 2.47 6.19 2.91
CA LYS A 66 2.73 7.64 3.01
C LYS A 66 1.62 8.44 2.35
N ILE A 67 1.20 9.51 3.01
CA ILE A 67 0.29 10.51 2.45
C ILE A 67 1.14 11.58 1.76
N LYS A 68 0.72 12.02 0.57
CA LYS A 68 1.24 13.23 -0.05
C LYS A 68 0.07 14.15 -0.34
N ASN A 69 0.08 15.32 0.29
CA ASN A 69 -0.91 16.35 0.08
C ASN A 69 -0.46 17.24 -1.09
N LEU A 70 -1.40 17.54 -1.97
CA LEU A 70 -1.22 18.42 -3.11
C LEU A 70 -2.09 19.66 -2.86
N PRO A 71 -1.48 20.86 -2.76
CA PRO A 71 -2.24 22.09 -2.64
C PRO A 71 -3.02 22.36 -3.94
N SER A 72 -4.11 23.12 -3.83
CA SER A 72 -4.87 23.60 -4.99
C SER A 72 -3.94 24.38 -5.94
N LYS A 73 -4.04 24.12 -7.25
CA LYS A 73 -3.21 24.79 -8.28
C LYS A 73 -3.98 24.94 -9.59
N ALA A 74 -3.97 26.16 -10.15
CA ALA A 74 -4.38 26.46 -11.52
C ALA A 74 -5.72 25.81 -11.96
N GLY A 75 -6.77 25.96 -11.14
CA GLY A 75 -8.10 25.42 -11.41
C GLY A 75 -8.33 23.97 -10.95
N LEU A 76 -7.30 23.30 -10.43
CA LEU A 76 -7.44 22.03 -9.73
C LEU A 76 -7.60 22.29 -8.23
N GLY A 77 -8.66 21.75 -7.66
CA GLY A 77 -8.91 21.77 -6.22
C GLY A 77 -7.84 21.02 -5.42
N PRO A 78 -7.90 21.08 -4.08
CA PRO A 78 -6.95 20.37 -3.24
C PRO A 78 -7.05 18.85 -3.47
N ALA A 79 -5.94 18.14 -3.31
CA ALA A 79 -5.93 16.69 -3.45
C ALA A 79 -4.94 16.05 -2.46
N ALA A 80 -5.10 14.76 -2.20
CA ALA A 80 -4.10 13.97 -1.51
C ALA A 80 -4.06 12.58 -2.14
N TYR A 81 -2.87 11.98 -2.21
CA TYR A 81 -2.75 10.58 -2.56
C TYR A 81 -2.02 9.80 -1.47
N VAL A 82 -2.48 8.56 -1.28
CA VAL A 82 -1.88 7.61 -0.35
C VAL A 82 -1.06 6.61 -1.17
N SER A 83 0.25 6.62 -0.96
CA SER A 83 1.17 5.72 -1.64
C SER A 83 1.58 4.57 -0.72
N LEU A 84 1.53 3.36 -1.26
CA LEU A 84 2.08 2.18 -0.62
C LEU A 84 3.47 1.96 -1.24
N GLY A 85 4.53 2.34 -0.53
CA GLY A 85 5.91 2.36 -1.03
C GLY A 85 6.54 0.99 -1.31
N VAL A 86 5.73 -0.02 -1.65
CA VAL A 86 6.11 -1.40 -1.87
C VAL A 86 5.59 -1.85 -3.24
N PRO A 87 6.44 -1.90 -4.28
CA PRO A 87 6.01 -2.08 -5.68
C PRO A 87 5.22 -3.37 -5.95
N PHE A 88 5.48 -4.44 -5.20
CA PHE A 88 4.87 -5.75 -5.44
C PHE A 88 3.50 -5.91 -4.77
N MET A 89 2.99 -4.91 -4.04
CA MET A 89 1.78 -5.09 -3.24
C MET A 89 0.49 -5.13 -4.06
N ARG A 90 0.51 -4.66 -5.30
CA ARG A 90 -0.64 -4.74 -6.22
C ARG A 90 -1.15 -6.18 -6.40
N ILE A 91 -0.26 -7.18 -6.42
CA ILE A 91 -0.68 -8.59 -6.56
C ILE A 91 -1.55 -9.07 -5.39
N PHE A 92 -1.42 -8.46 -4.21
CA PHE A 92 -2.20 -8.81 -3.03
C PHE A 92 -3.53 -8.04 -2.96
N GLU A 93 -3.76 -7.08 -3.85
CA GLU A 93 -5.02 -6.34 -3.99
C GLU A 93 -5.98 -7.06 -4.94
N GLU A 94 -5.46 -7.55 -6.06
CA GLU A 94 -6.22 -8.24 -7.09
C GLU A 94 -6.22 -9.76 -6.85
N GLY A 95 -5.23 -10.28 -6.12
CA GLY A 95 -4.88 -11.70 -6.17
C GLY A 95 -4.24 -12.04 -7.51
N GLY A 96 -3.50 -13.14 -7.59
CA GLY A 96 -2.97 -13.56 -8.88
C GLY A 96 -1.78 -14.49 -8.82
N THR A 97 -1.32 -14.86 -10.00
CA THR A 97 -0.20 -15.77 -10.19
C THR A 97 1.11 -14.97 -10.34
N VAL A 98 2.08 -15.26 -9.48
CA VAL A 98 3.45 -14.76 -9.64
C VAL A 98 4.30 -15.81 -10.33
N ARG A 99 5.02 -15.40 -11.38
CA ARG A 99 6.01 -16.22 -12.08
C ARG A 99 7.42 -15.70 -11.83
N GLY A 100 8.39 -16.61 -11.74
CA GLY A 100 9.79 -16.21 -11.65
C GLY A 100 10.27 -15.58 -12.96
N ARG A 101 10.88 -14.40 -12.90
CA ARG A 101 11.30 -13.61 -14.08
C ARG A 101 12.37 -14.31 -14.94
N SER A 102 13.07 -15.31 -14.39
CA SER A 102 14.21 -15.97 -15.01
C SER A 102 14.20 -17.49 -14.79
N GLY A 103 13.05 -18.08 -14.48
CA GLY A 103 12.91 -19.51 -14.17
C GLY A 103 12.10 -19.77 -12.90
N ASN A 104 12.39 -20.89 -12.24
CA ASN A 104 11.64 -21.31 -11.05
C ASN A 104 11.79 -20.34 -9.88
N LEU A 105 10.69 -20.14 -9.14
CA LEU A 105 10.68 -19.52 -7.83
C LEU A 105 11.27 -20.51 -6.81
N ILE A 106 12.17 -20.02 -5.96
CA ILE A 106 12.79 -20.81 -4.89
C ILE A 106 12.30 -20.24 -3.56
N ILE A 107 11.44 -21.00 -2.92
CA ILE A 107 10.67 -20.58 -1.75
C ILE A 107 11.28 -21.27 -0.53
N LEU A 108 11.75 -20.48 0.44
CA LEU A 108 12.17 -21.01 1.74
C LEU A 108 10.95 -21.51 2.50
N LEU A 109 11.00 -22.76 2.95
CA LEU A 109 9.95 -23.35 3.77
C LEU A 109 10.18 -23.04 5.26
N PRO A 110 9.12 -23.02 6.09
CA PRO A 110 9.25 -22.78 7.54
C PRO A 110 10.24 -23.74 8.21
N GLU A 111 10.25 -25.00 7.79
CA GLU A 111 11.17 -26.03 8.29
C GLU A 111 12.62 -25.68 7.97
N GLY A 112 12.89 -25.22 6.74
CA GLY A 112 14.21 -24.72 6.35
C GLY A 112 14.63 -23.50 7.16
N GLU A 113 13.71 -22.56 7.41
CA GLU A 113 13.99 -21.39 8.25
C GLU A 113 14.35 -21.81 9.69
N ARG A 114 13.62 -22.77 10.29
CA ARG A 114 13.95 -23.32 11.62
C ARG A 114 15.31 -23.99 11.67
N MET A 115 15.75 -24.60 10.56
CA MET A 115 17.10 -25.17 10.42
C MET A 115 18.20 -24.13 10.16
N GLY A 116 17.86 -22.84 10.08
CA GLY A 116 18.83 -21.76 9.85
C GLY A 116 19.12 -21.46 8.38
N PHE A 117 18.36 -22.05 7.44
CA PHE A 117 18.45 -21.66 6.04
C PHE A 117 17.90 -20.25 5.83
N ARG A 118 18.48 -19.54 4.86
CA ARG A 118 18.13 -18.15 4.54
C ARG A 118 17.50 -18.07 3.17
N ARG A 119 16.64 -17.07 2.97
CA ARG A 119 16.02 -16.79 1.67
C ARG A 119 17.07 -16.62 0.58
N ILE A 120 16.72 -17.04 -0.63
CA ILE A 120 17.57 -16.85 -1.81
C ILE A 120 17.50 -15.37 -2.21
N THR A 121 18.67 -14.74 -2.30
CA THR A 121 18.82 -13.32 -2.65
C THR A 121 20.07 -13.14 -3.50
N LYS A 122 20.32 -11.94 -4.02
CA LYS A 122 21.57 -11.64 -4.74
C LYS A 122 22.83 -11.92 -3.88
N GLY A 123 22.78 -11.67 -2.56
CA GLY A 123 23.88 -11.96 -1.63
C GLY A 123 23.95 -13.41 -1.15
N ASN A 124 22.89 -14.21 -1.36
CA ASN A 124 22.81 -15.63 -1.05
C ASN A 124 22.19 -16.39 -2.23
N PRO A 125 22.91 -16.53 -3.36
CA PRO A 125 22.35 -17.05 -4.59
C PRO A 125 22.17 -18.57 -4.53
N TRP A 126 21.18 -19.09 -5.26
CA TRP A 126 20.84 -20.52 -5.24
C TRP A 126 22.02 -21.45 -5.55
N PRO A 127 22.85 -21.22 -6.58
CA PRO A 127 24.00 -22.09 -6.85
C PRO A 127 24.94 -22.28 -5.65
N ARG A 128 25.19 -21.21 -4.89
CA ARG A 128 26.02 -21.24 -3.68
C ARG A 128 25.36 -22.05 -2.56
N VAL A 129 24.05 -21.91 -2.40
CA VAL A 129 23.29 -22.70 -1.42
C VAL A 129 23.30 -24.17 -1.82
N TRP A 130 22.99 -24.48 -3.08
CA TRP A 130 22.94 -25.83 -3.62
C TRP A 130 24.29 -26.56 -3.46
N GLN A 131 25.40 -25.91 -3.82
CA GLN A 131 26.75 -26.47 -3.64
C GLN A 131 27.06 -26.88 -2.19
N ARG A 132 26.50 -26.19 -1.20
CA ARG A 132 26.72 -26.49 0.23
C ARG A 132 25.89 -27.67 0.71
N ILE A 133 24.70 -27.87 0.16
CA ILE A 133 23.74 -28.87 0.65
C ILE A 133 23.67 -30.12 -0.22
N SER A 134 24.11 -30.07 -1.48
CA SER A 134 23.87 -31.09 -2.50
C SER A 134 24.29 -32.50 -2.07
N LYS A 135 25.35 -32.62 -1.28
CA LYS A 135 25.84 -33.92 -0.75
C LYS A 135 24.84 -34.62 0.20
N ALA A 136 23.96 -33.87 0.84
CA ALA A 136 22.98 -34.38 1.80
C ALA A 136 21.55 -33.91 1.50
N ALA A 137 21.34 -33.37 0.30
CA ALA A 137 20.06 -32.89 -0.17
C ALA A 137 19.50 -33.81 -1.24
N PHE A 138 18.19 -33.98 -1.23
CA PHE A 138 17.43 -34.75 -2.21
C PHE A 138 16.30 -33.89 -2.78
N VAL A 139 16.02 -34.04 -4.07
CA VAL A 139 14.92 -33.32 -4.75
C VAL A 139 13.77 -34.28 -5.00
N MET A 140 12.62 -34.01 -4.39
CA MET A 140 11.41 -34.78 -4.56
C MET A 140 10.43 -34.02 -5.46
N ALA A 141 10.03 -34.64 -6.58
CA ALA A 141 9.01 -34.09 -7.46
C ALA A 141 7.62 -34.07 -6.76
N LYS A 142 6.84 -33.04 -7.04
CA LYS A 142 5.45 -32.85 -6.62
C LYS A 142 4.65 -32.35 -7.82
N SER A 143 3.33 -32.46 -7.76
CA SER A 143 2.42 -32.03 -8.83
C SER A 143 2.59 -30.55 -9.20
N ASP A 144 2.98 -29.71 -8.24
CA ASP A 144 3.13 -28.27 -8.40
C ASP A 144 4.58 -27.78 -8.36
N GLY A 145 5.57 -28.69 -8.44
CA GLY A 145 6.98 -28.33 -8.47
C GLY A 145 7.89 -29.39 -7.86
N SER A 146 8.88 -28.97 -7.08
CA SER A 146 9.81 -29.88 -6.42
C SER A 146 10.16 -29.39 -5.01
N LEU A 147 10.26 -30.33 -4.08
CA LEU A 147 10.75 -30.07 -2.74
C LEU A 147 12.23 -30.42 -2.67
N VAL A 148 13.02 -29.55 -2.07
CA VAL A 148 14.39 -29.81 -1.70
C VAL A 148 14.40 -30.24 -0.25
N LEU A 149 14.75 -31.49 0.01
CA LEU A 149 14.88 -32.06 1.34
C LEU A 149 16.36 -32.05 1.72
N TYR A 150 16.70 -31.65 2.93
CA TYR A 150 18.04 -31.75 3.49
C TYR A 150 17.97 -32.55 4.78
N ARG A 151 18.66 -33.70 4.81
CA ARG A 151 18.57 -34.67 5.92
C ARG A 151 17.12 -35.05 6.26
N GLY A 152 16.30 -35.28 5.23
CA GLY A 152 14.89 -35.65 5.36
C GLY A 152 13.92 -34.50 5.66
N VAL A 153 14.41 -33.27 5.89
CA VAL A 153 13.56 -32.11 6.20
C VAL A 153 13.36 -31.25 4.95
N PRO A 154 12.12 -30.88 4.57
CA PRO A 154 11.88 -30.04 3.39
C PRO A 154 12.30 -28.59 3.66
N ILE A 155 13.36 -28.12 2.99
CA ILE A 155 13.94 -26.80 3.25
C ILE A 155 13.57 -25.75 2.21
N TYR A 156 13.37 -26.14 0.95
CA TYR A 156 12.92 -25.25 -0.12
C TYR A 156 11.86 -25.92 -0.99
N LYS A 157 10.99 -25.10 -1.59
CA LYS A 157 10.12 -25.48 -2.70
C LYS A 157 10.52 -24.73 -3.97
N ILE A 158 10.68 -25.46 -5.05
CA ILE A 158 11.01 -24.95 -6.38
C ILE A 158 9.78 -25.11 -7.27
N GLN A 159 9.22 -24.03 -7.77
CA GLN A 159 8.06 -24.08 -8.67
C GLN A 159 8.03 -22.91 -9.65
N LEU A 160 7.47 -23.10 -10.83
CA LEU A 160 7.41 -22.06 -11.87
C LEU A 160 6.57 -20.85 -11.45
N GLN A 161 5.46 -21.13 -10.77
CA GLN A 161 4.48 -20.10 -10.41
C GLN A 161 3.86 -20.37 -9.04
N VAL A 162 3.44 -19.29 -8.38
CA VAL A 162 2.72 -19.33 -7.09
C VAL A 162 1.42 -18.57 -7.26
N GLN A 163 0.31 -19.16 -6.84
CA GLN A 163 -0.92 -18.41 -6.66
C GLN A 163 -0.87 -17.67 -5.33
N LEU A 164 -1.00 -16.35 -5.38
CA LEU A 164 -1.12 -15.49 -4.21
C LEU A 164 -2.58 -15.10 -4.01
N PRO A 165 -3.12 -15.23 -2.79
CA PRO A 165 -4.46 -14.78 -2.50
C PRO A 165 -4.51 -13.26 -2.42
N LYS A 166 -5.69 -12.70 -2.69
CA LYS A 166 -6.01 -11.33 -2.30
C LYS A 166 -5.95 -11.22 -0.76
N LYS A 167 -5.26 -10.20 -0.27
CA LYS A 167 -5.02 -9.92 1.15
C LYS A 167 -5.33 -8.49 1.56
N ILE A 168 -5.38 -7.56 0.60
CA ILE A 168 -5.69 -6.15 0.85
C ILE A 168 -6.84 -5.71 -0.06
N SER A 169 -7.51 -4.62 0.31
CA SER A 169 -8.58 -4.00 -0.47
C SER A 169 -8.45 -2.47 -0.45
N PHE A 170 -7.28 -1.98 -0.85
CA PHE A 170 -6.93 -0.56 -0.94
C PHE A 170 -7.88 0.26 -1.83
N TYR A 171 -8.24 -0.22 -3.03
CA TYR A 171 -9.06 0.58 -3.94
C TYR A 171 -10.49 0.71 -3.45
N LYS A 172 -11.09 -0.40 -3.01
CA LYS A 172 -12.43 -0.40 -2.41
C LYS A 172 -12.49 0.52 -1.18
N LEU A 173 -11.47 0.44 -0.32
CA LEU A 173 -11.37 1.30 0.85
C LEU A 173 -11.23 2.80 0.49
N ALA A 174 -10.48 3.11 -0.57
CA ALA A 174 -10.35 4.48 -1.06
C ALA A 174 -11.68 5.03 -1.59
N GLU A 175 -12.48 4.21 -2.26
CA GLU A 175 -13.81 4.55 -2.75
C GLU A 175 -14.80 4.79 -1.59
N GLU A 176 -14.86 3.87 -0.61
CA GLU A 176 -15.71 3.99 0.57
C GLU A 176 -15.43 5.28 1.36
N ILE A 177 -14.15 5.60 1.57
CA ILE A 177 -13.75 6.83 2.26
C ILE A 177 -14.00 8.06 1.38
N GLY A 178 -13.76 7.96 0.06
CA GLY A 178 -14.00 9.04 -0.88
C GLY A 178 -15.46 9.52 -0.87
N ASN A 179 -16.40 8.58 -0.79
CA ASN A 179 -17.84 8.87 -0.73
C ASN A 179 -18.25 9.67 0.52
N GLN A 180 -17.43 9.69 1.57
CA GLN A 180 -17.69 10.42 2.82
C GLN A 180 -17.11 11.85 2.82
N ILE A 181 -16.29 12.21 1.83
CA ILE A 181 -15.62 13.53 1.79
C ILE A 181 -16.65 14.65 1.68
N PHE A 182 -17.69 14.48 0.86
CA PHE A 182 -18.70 15.53 0.67
C PHE A 182 -19.45 15.85 1.97
N SER A 183 -19.87 14.85 2.73
CA SER A 183 -20.49 15.04 4.04
C SER A 183 -19.53 15.72 5.03
N GLU A 184 -18.25 15.38 4.99
CA GLU A 184 -17.24 15.99 5.86
C GLU A 184 -17.02 17.48 5.54
N ILE A 185 -16.99 17.83 4.25
CA ILE A 185 -16.92 19.24 3.81
C ILE A 185 -18.12 20.02 4.33
N ARG A 186 -19.33 19.46 4.17
CA ARG A 186 -20.56 20.10 4.63
C ARG A 186 -20.55 20.34 6.14
N ASN A 187 -20.17 19.33 6.92
CA ASN A 187 -20.07 19.46 8.39
C ASN A 187 -19.06 20.53 8.81
N LEU A 188 -17.94 20.66 8.10
CA LEU A 188 -16.93 21.69 8.38
C LEU A 188 -17.42 23.10 8.04
N LEU A 189 -18.23 23.25 6.99
CA LEU A 189 -18.82 24.54 6.61
C LEU A 189 -19.97 24.94 7.54
N ASP A 190 -20.83 24.01 7.94
CA ASP A 190 -21.98 24.27 8.82
C ASP A 190 -21.59 24.53 10.28
N GLY A 191 -20.36 24.15 10.68
CA GLY A 191 -19.82 24.29 12.02
C GLY A 191 -18.75 25.38 12.21
N SER A 192 -18.52 26.25 11.21
CA SER A 192 -17.57 27.36 11.26
C SER A 192 -18.21 28.75 11.27
#